data_AF-A0A2E3PV97-F1
#
_entry.id   AF-A0A2E3PV97-F1
#
_cell.length_a   1.000
_cell.length_b   1.000
_cell.length_c   1.000
_cell.angle_alpha   90.00
_cell.angle_beta   90.00
_cell.angle_gamma   90.00
#
_symmetry.space_group_name_H-M   'P 1'
#
loop_
_entity.id
_entity.type
_entity.pdbx_description
1 polymer ?
#
loop_
_entity_poly.entity_id
_entity_poly.type
_entity_poly.pdbx_seq_one_letter_code
_entity_poly.pdbx_strand_id
1 'polypeptide(L)'
;MEAKQGGDRQTPRNADRLTLTQMCNLLEKLRTGETIEGKDQEIYEQGLVGILRDIHDRIDAAVAEAYGWPVDLSDEEILFRLVDLNKERAAEEPAGHIRWLRPDYQNPQGRKSEAKGKQVELAVGTAETVTKAPWPKTLPEQIARRFQPARTASVAPLLDSLAAIGQAQVTDDGRYAA
;
A
#
# COMPACT_ATOMS: atom_id res chain seq x y z
N MET A 1 46.24 -6.18 -26.94
CA MET A 1 45.43 -4.95 -26.98
C MET A 1 44.02 -5.36 -27.38
N GLU A 2 43.19 -5.74 -26.41
CA GLU A 2 41.78 -6.07 -26.66
C GLU A 2 40.93 -4.96 -26.07
N ALA A 3 40.18 -4.28 -26.94
CA ALA A 3 39.20 -3.27 -26.58
C ALA A 3 37.94 -3.98 -26.06
N LYS A 4 37.70 -3.90 -24.75
CA LYS A 4 36.40 -4.26 -24.16
C LYS A 4 35.37 -3.19 -24.53
N GLN A 5 34.46 -3.55 -25.41
CA GLN A 5 33.26 -2.77 -25.74
C GLN A 5 32.24 -2.84 -24.60
N GLY A 6 31.68 -1.67 -24.30
CA GLY A 6 30.26 -1.48 -24.01
C GLY A 6 29.71 -2.15 -22.76
N GLY A 7 29.98 -1.57 -21.59
CA GLY A 7 29.09 -1.74 -20.45
C GLY A 7 27.74 -1.10 -20.77
N ASP A 8 26.73 -1.94 -20.96
CA ASP A 8 25.33 -1.57 -21.12
C ASP A 8 24.88 -0.81 -19.87
N ARG A 9 24.91 0.52 -19.95
CA ARG A 9 24.33 1.39 -18.93
C ARG A 9 22.82 1.24 -19.03
N GLN A 10 22.29 0.34 -18.22
CA GLN A 10 20.88 0.22 -17.86
C GLN A 10 20.21 1.60 -17.90
N THR A 11 19.37 1.81 -18.90
CA THR A 11 18.55 3.02 -19.06
C THR A 11 17.67 3.19 -17.82
N PRO A 12 17.61 4.37 -17.17
CA PRO A 12 16.78 4.55 -15.98
C PRO A 12 15.32 4.59 -16.41
N ARG A 13 14.67 3.42 -16.47
CA ARG A 13 13.28 3.21 -16.93
C ARG A 13 12.20 3.90 -16.06
N ASN A 14 12.61 4.71 -15.07
CA ASN A 14 11.74 5.38 -14.10
C ASN A 14 12.00 6.88 -13.94
N ALA A 15 12.98 7.49 -14.62
CA ALA A 15 13.27 8.92 -14.45
C ALA A 15 12.16 9.84 -15.00
N ASP A 16 11.32 9.30 -15.89
CA ASP A 16 10.26 10.03 -16.61
C ASP A 16 8.87 9.90 -15.96
N ARG A 17 8.70 9.00 -14.97
CA ARG A 17 7.41 8.83 -14.28
C ARG A 17 7.48 9.49 -12.92
N LEU A 18 6.54 10.41 -12.67
CA LEU A 18 6.34 11.02 -11.36
C LEU A 18 6.24 9.95 -10.26
N THR A 19 6.98 10.15 -9.17
CA THR A 19 7.02 9.26 -8.01
C THR A 19 6.50 9.95 -6.75
N LEU A 20 5.98 9.16 -5.81
CA LEU A 20 5.51 9.67 -4.51
C LEU A 20 6.63 10.40 -3.76
N THR A 21 7.86 9.88 -3.81
CA THR A 21 9.02 10.49 -3.16
C THR A 21 9.33 11.88 -3.73
N GLN A 22 9.22 12.07 -5.05
CA GLN A 22 9.38 13.38 -5.67
C GLN A 22 8.31 14.36 -5.18
N MET A 23 7.06 13.91 -5.07
CA MET A 23 5.97 14.72 -4.54
C MET A 23 6.19 15.09 -3.06
N CYS A 24 6.63 14.15 -2.22
CA CYS A 24 6.94 14.40 -0.82
C CYS A 24 8.11 15.40 -0.66
N ASN A 25 9.19 15.22 -1.43
CA ASN A 25 10.33 16.15 -1.37
C ASN A 25 9.93 17.57 -1.80
N LEU A 26 9.07 17.69 -2.82
CA LEU A 26 8.56 18.99 -3.26
C LEU A 26 7.60 19.62 -2.23
N LEU A 27 6.78 18.80 -1.56
CA LEU A 27 5.91 19.27 -0.48
C LEU A 27 6.72 19.86 0.67
N GLU A 28 7.84 19.24 1.04
CA GLU A 28 8.73 19.76 2.07
C GLU A 28 9.36 21.09 1.64
N LYS A 29 9.82 21.22 0.38
CA LYS A 29 10.28 22.51 -0.18
C LYS A 29 9.21 23.61 -0.12
N LEU A 30 7.95 23.27 -0.42
CA LEU A 30 6.82 24.21 -0.30
C LEU A 30 6.59 24.68 1.13
N ARG A 31 6.83 23.81 2.11
CA ARG A 31 6.64 24.10 3.54
C ARG A 31 7.77 24.97 4.09
N THR A 32 9.01 24.76 3.64
CA THR A 32 10.17 25.59 4.01
C THR A 32 10.19 26.95 3.29
N GLY A 33 9.34 27.15 2.28
CA GLY A 33 9.27 28.39 1.50
C GLY A 33 10.38 28.50 0.45
N GLU A 34 11.00 27.38 0.07
CA GLU A 34 11.98 27.34 -1.01
C GLU A 34 11.32 27.64 -2.36
N THR A 35 12.06 28.34 -3.23
CA THR A 35 11.59 28.65 -4.58
C THR A 35 11.49 27.38 -5.42
N ILE A 36 10.36 27.22 -6.12
CA ILE A 36 10.08 26.08 -7.01
C ILE A 36 10.24 26.54 -8.45
N GLU A 37 11.20 25.95 -9.16
CA GLU A 37 11.53 26.30 -10.54
C GLU A 37 11.86 25.05 -11.38
N GLY A 38 11.71 25.17 -12.70
CA GLY A 38 12.09 24.13 -13.66
C GLY A 38 11.38 22.80 -13.39
N LYS A 39 12.17 21.74 -13.18
CA LYS A 39 11.63 20.38 -12.95
C LYS A 39 10.73 20.29 -11.72
N ASP A 40 10.98 21.09 -10.69
CA ASP A 40 10.15 21.12 -9.49
C ASP A 40 8.74 21.68 -9.81
N GLN A 41 8.63 22.61 -10.77
CA GLN A 41 7.34 23.12 -11.23
C GLN A 41 6.57 22.10 -12.07
N GLU A 42 7.26 21.34 -12.91
CA GLU A 42 6.63 20.21 -13.62
C GLU A 42 6.07 19.17 -12.64
N ILE A 43 6.82 18.86 -11.58
CA ILE A 43 6.38 17.96 -10.50
C ILE A 43 5.20 18.57 -9.73
N TYR A 44 5.21 19.88 -9.48
CA TYR A 44 4.11 20.59 -8.82
C TYR A 44 2.79 20.42 -9.60
N GLU A 45 2.84 20.63 -10.91
CA GLU A 45 1.69 20.56 -11.81
C GLU A 45 1.21 19.12 -12.01
N GLN A 46 2.12 18.19 -12.37
CA GLN A 46 1.77 16.78 -12.59
C GLN A 46 1.28 16.09 -11.32
N GLY A 47 1.87 16.44 -10.18
CA GLY A 47 1.53 15.86 -8.87
C GLY A 47 0.37 16.55 -8.16
N LEU A 48 -0.15 17.66 -8.70
CA LEU A 48 -1.15 18.50 -8.04
C LEU A 48 -0.75 18.83 -6.59
N VAL A 49 0.52 19.17 -6.39
CA VAL A 49 1.13 19.23 -5.05
C VAL A 49 0.50 20.31 -4.17
N GLY A 50 -0.09 21.37 -4.76
CA GLY A 50 -0.92 22.32 -4.03
C GLY A 50 -2.15 21.67 -3.36
N ILE A 51 -2.90 20.86 -4.10
CA ILE A 51 -4.07 20.13 -3.54
C ILE A 51 -3.61 19.11 -2.50
N LEU A 52 -2.50 18.42 -2.76
CA LEU A 52 -1.91 17.49 -1.80
C LEU A 52 -1.59 18.20 -0.49
N ARG A 53 -0.93 19.36 -0.55
CA ARG A 53 -0.61 20.19 0.62
C ARG A 53 -1.88 20.55 1.39
N ASP A 54 -2.90 21.08 0.72
CA ASP A 54 -4.16 21.46 1.37
C ASP A 54 -4.83 20.29 2.09
N ILE A 55 -4.77 19.09 1.50
CA ILE A 55 -5.31 17.87 2.12
C ILE A 55 -4.46 17.46 3.33
N HIS A 56 -3.14 17.51 3.23
CA HIS A 56 -2.25 17.23 4.36
C HIS A 56 -2.49 18.20 5.52
N ASP A 57 -2.56 19.50 5.25
CA ASP A 57 -2.78 20.52 6.27
C ASP A 57 -4.14 20.33 6.96
N ARG A 58 -5.18 19.91 6.22
CA ARG A 58 -6.49 19.54 6.78
C ARG A 58 -6.44 18.27 7.64
N ILE A 59 -5.67 17.26 7.24
CA ILE A 59 -5.47 16.04 8.02
C ILE A 59 -4.72 16.37 9.30
N ASP A 60 -3.63 17.12 9.21
CA ASP A 60 -2.78 17.51 10.34
C ASP A 60 -3.59 18.32 11.37
N ALA A 61 -4.43 19.26 10.91
CA ALA A 61 -5.35 19.99 11.79
C ALA A 61 -6.38 19.08 12.47
N ALA A 62 -6.99 18.14 11.74
CA ALA A 62 -7.96 17.20 12.31
C ALA A 62 -7.32 16.21 13.28
N VAL A 63 -6.07 15.81 13.02
CA VAL A 63 -5.28 14.97 13.94
C VAL A 63 -4.96 15.77 15.21
N ALA A 64 -4.46 16.99 15.09
CA ALA A 64 -4.20 17.85 16.24
C ALA A 64 -5.46 18.06 17.09
N GLU A 65 -6.61 18.33 16.46
CA GLU A 65 -7.91 18.42 17.15
C GLU A 65 -8.26 17.11 17.89
N ALA A 66 -8.12 15.95 17.22
CA ALA A 66 -8.43 14.65 17.81
C ALA A 66 -7.56 14.31 19.03
N TYR A 67 -6.30 14.79 19.05
CA TYR A 67 -5.40 14.66 20.20
C TYR A 67 -5.53 15.81 21.21
N GLY A 68 -6.31 16.85 20.91
CA GLY A 68 -6.43 18.06 21.73
C GLY A 68 -5.14 18.89 21.77
N TRP A 69 -4.37 18.86 20.69
CA TRP A 69 -3.07 19.54 20.56
C TRP A 69 -3.17 20.80 19.69
N PRO A 70 -2.29 21.79 19.91
CA PRO A 70 -2.14 22.91 18.98
C PRO A 70 -1.74 22.44 17.57
N VAL A 71 -2.19 23.14 16.54
CA VAL A 71 -1.92 22.81 15.12
C VAL A 71 -0.53 23.25 14.66
N ASP A 72 0.13 24.11 15.43
CA ASP A 72 1.39 24.78 15.12
C ASP A 72 2.59 24.21 15.91
N LEU A 73 2.44 23.01 16.48
CA LEU A 73 3.53 22.33 17.17
C LEU A 73 4.67 21.99 16.20
N SER A 74 5.90 22.15 16.67
CA SER A 74 7.08 21.63 15.98
C SER A 74 7.15 20.10 16.04
N ASP A 75 7.87 19.49 15.10
CA ASP A 75 8.11 18.04 15.06
C ASP A 75 8.67 17.51 16.39
N GLU A 76 9.59 18.25 17.01
CA GLU A 76 10.20 17.89 18.30
C GLU A 76 9.15 17.87 19.43
N GLU A 77 8.26 18.88 19.49
CA GLU A 77 7.19 18.92 20.49
C GLU A 77 6.16 17.81 20.28
N ILE A 78 5.82 17.51 19.02
CA ILE A 78 4.96 16.38 18.67
C ILE A 78 5.59 15.07 19.16
N LEU A 79 6.89 14.87 18.91
CA LEU A 79 7.63 13.70 19.35
C LEU A 79 7.63 13.56 20.89
N PHE A 80 7.90 14.64 21.62
CA PHE A 80 7.85 14.60 23.09
C PHE A 80 6.47 14.21 23.62
N ARG A 81 5.41 14.83 23.09
CA ARG A 81 4.04 14.52 23.51
C ARG A 81 3.64 13.07 23.18
N LEU A 82 4.04 12.57 22.01
CA LEU A 82 3.80 11.18 21.63
C LEU A 82 4.54 10.20 22.53
N VAL A 83 5.80 10.49 22.88
CA VAL A 83 6.60 9.67 23.79
C VAL A 83 5.96 9.63 25.18
N ASP A 84 5.51 10.77 25.70
CA ASP A 84 4.85 10.81 27.01
C ASP A 84 3.50 10.08 27.00
N LEU A 85 2.67 10.29 25.97
CA LEU A 85 1.44 9.54 25.77
C LEU A 85 1.68 8.02 25.67
N ASN A 86 2.77 7.62 25.02
CA ASN A 86 3.15 6.21 24.91
C ASN A 86 3.57 5.63 26.27
N LYS A 87 4.30 6.39 27.12
CA LYS A 87 4.63 5.96 28.49
C LYS A 87 3.38 5.76 29.35
N GLU A 88 2.43 6.69 29.27
CA GLU A 88 1.14 6.58 29.97
C GLU A 88 0.39 5.33 29.55
N ARG A 89 0.25 5.10 28.24
CA ARG A 89 -0.43 3.90 27.71
C ARG A 89 0.30 2.62 28.08
N ALA A 90 1.64 2.60 28.02
CA ALA A 90 2.43 1.45 28.43
C ALA A 90 2.28 1.12 29.92
N ALA A 91 1.99 2.10 30.78
CA ALA A 91 1.68 1.88 32.19
C ALA A 91 0.25 1.33 32.40
N GLU A 92 -0.69 1.63 31.50
CA GLU A 92 -2.07 1.12 31.52
C GLU A 92 -2.19 -0.32 31.01
N GLU A 93 -1.37 -0.69 30.03
CA GLU A 93 -1.33 -2.03 29.44
C GLU A 93 -1.18 -3.19 30.46
N PRO A 94 -0.26 -3.14 31.45
CA PRO A 94 -0.16 -4.21 32.46
C PRO A 94 -1.39 -4.26 33.39
N ALA A 95 -2.13 -3.15 33.54
CA ALA A 95 -3.42 -3.13 34.22
C ALA A 95 -4.58 -3.64 33.33
N GLY A 96 -4.27 -4.11 32.11
CA GLY A 96 -5.23 -4.60 31.14
C GLY A 96 -6.03 -3.49 30.44
N HIS A 97 -5.65 -2.23 30.62
CA HIS A 97 -6.32 -1.10 30.00
C HIS A 97 -5.56 -0.70 28.74
N ILE A 98 -6.16 -0.92 27.56
CA ILE A 98 -5.59 -0.46 26.28
C ILE A 98 -6.48 0.64 25.72
N ARG A 99 -5.98 1.85 25.50
CA ARG A 99 -6.80 2.94 24.96
C ARG A 99 -6.76 2.97 23.43
N TRP A 100 -7.65 2.21 22.80
CA TRP A 100 -7.83 2.23 21.35
C TRP A 100 -8.55 3.52 20.95
N LEU A 101 -8.12 4.15 19.85
CA LEU A 101 -8.73 5.37 19.32
C LEU A 101 -10.21 5.17 18.91
N ARG A 102 -10.60 3.92 18.66
CA ARG A 102 -11.98 3.49 18.42
C ARG A 102 -12.42 2.56 19.55
N PRO A 103 -13.41 2.95 20.38
CA PRO A 103 -13.90 2.11 21.47
C PRO A 103 -14.34 0.72 21.02
N ASP A 104 -14.86 0.58 19.80
CA ASP A 104 -15.30 -0.70 19.24
C ASP A 104 -14.15 -1.70 18.98
N TYR A 105 -12.91 -1.21 18.92
CA TYR A 105 -11.70 -2.02 18.73
C TYR A 105 -11.03 -2.37 20.05
N GLN A 106 -11.58 -1.90 21.18
CA GLN A 106 -11.03 -2.20 22.49
C GLN A 106 -11.07 -3.72 22.71
N ASN A 107 -9.96 -4.29 23.20
CA ASN A 107 -9.85 -5.69 23.60
C ASN A 107 -9.88 -5.78 25.13
N PRO A 108 -11.06 -5.65 25.78
CA PRO A 108 -11.17 -5.49 27.24
C PRO A 108 -10.77 -6.76 28.00
N GLN A 109 -10.78 -7.89 27.31
CA GLN A 109 -10.34 -9.17 27.87
C GLN A 109 -8.80 -9.32 27.83
N GLY A 110 -8.07 -8.35 27.27
CA GLY A 110 -6.61 -8.34 27.24
C GLY A 110 -6.04 -9.63 26.69
N ARG A 111 -6.68 -10.25 25.69
CA ARG A 111 -6.15 -11.47 25.06
C ARG A 111 -4.80 -11.12 24.45
N LYS A 112 -3.73 -11.39 25.19
CA LYS A 112 -2.36 -11.44 24.69
C LYS A 112 -2.41 -12.37 23.50
N SER A 113 -1.93 -11.92 22.36
CA SER A 113 -1.63 -12.82 21.25
C SER A 113 -0.78 -13.94 21.81
N GLU A 114 -1.36 -15.13 21.92
CA GLU A 114 -0.61 -16.30 22.36
C GLU A 114 0.54 -16.49 21.37
N ALA A 115 1.74 -16.58 21.92
CA ALA A 115 3.01 -16.79 21.24
C ALA A 115 3.58 -15.59 20.47
N LYS A 116 4.60 -15.00 21.09
CA LYS A 116 5.81 -14.53 20.41
C LYS A 116 6.24 -15.62 19.40
N GLY A 117 5.94 -15.42 18.11
CA GLY A 117 6.45 -16.25 17.01
C GLY A 117 5.50 -17.22 16.31
N LYS A 118 4.18 -17.13 16.47
CA LYS A 118 3.25 -17.84 15.56
C LYS A 118 2.02 -16.98 15.31
N GLN A 119 1.82 -16.57 14.05
CA GLN A 119 0.63 -15.87 13.60
C GLN A 119 -0.58 -16.78 13.88
N VAL A 120 -1.34 -16.49 14.94
CA VAL A 120 -2.58 -17.19 15.25
C VAL A 120 -3.68 -16.63 14.35
N GLU A 121 -4.29 -17.54 13.60
CA GLU A 121 -5.41 -17.32 12.70
C GLU A 121 -6.62 -16.78 13.47
N LEU A 122 -7.20 -15.68 12.97
CA LEU A 122 -8.37 -15.02 13.53
C LEU A 122 -9.57 -15.97 13.44
N ALA A 123 -10.04 -16.49 14.57
CA ALA A 123 -11.26 -17.32 14.62
C ALA A 123 -12.50 -16.44 14.36
N VAL A 124 -12.83 -16.26 13.08
CA VAL A 124 -14.15 -15.85 12.63
C VAL A 124 -15.12 -17.01 12.92
N GLY A 125 -16.22 -16.70 13.60
CA GLY A 125 -17.21 -17.69 14.05
C GLY A 125 -17.58 -18.70 12.97
N THR A 126 -17.66 -19.97 13.38
CA THR A 126 -18.03 -21.16 12.58
C THR A 126 -17.93 -20.94 11.07
N ALA A 127 -16.70 -20.72 10.60
CA ALA A 127 -16.41 -20.80 9.18
C ALA A 127 -16.56 -22.27 8.79
N GLU A 128 -17.58 -22.56 7.98
CA GLU A 128 -17.63 -23.79 7.20
C GLU A 128 -16.25 -24.01 6.60
N THR A 129 -15.71 -25.22 6.77
CA THR A 129 -14.42 -25.61 6.22
C THR A 129 -14.53 -25.62 4.69
N VAL A 130 -14.34 -24.47 4.06
CA VAL A 130 -14.09 -24.39 2.63
C VAL A 130 -12.71 -25.00 2.43
N THR A 131 -12.70 -26.25 1.96
CA THR A 131 -11.48 -26.88 1.46
C THR A 131 -10.88 -25.95 0.42
N LYS A 132 -9.74 -25.34 0.76
CA LYS A 132 -9.03 -24.42 -0.14
C LYS A 132 -8.62 -25.21 -1.38
N ALA A 133 -9.41 -25.10 -2.44
CA ALA A 133 -9.10 -25.73 -3.71
C ALA A 133 -7.71 -25.22 -4.17
N PRO A 134 -6.83 -26.13 -4.64
CA PRO A 134 -5.50 -25.77 -5.09
C PRO A 134 -5.57 -24.73 -6.21
N TRP A 135 -4.60 -23.83 -6.23
CA TRP A 135 -4.55 -22.76 -7.22
C TRP A 135 -4.53 -23.35 -8.65
N PRO A 136 -5.44 -22.94 -9.54
CA PRO A 136 -5.45 -23.44 -10.90
C PRO A 136 -4.19 -23.01 -11.63
N LYS A 137 -3.51 -23.97 -12.27
CA LYS A 137 -2.22 -23.75 -12.95
C LYS A 137 -2.38 -23.30 -14.39
N THR A 138 -3.60 -23.31 -14.92
CA THR A 138 -3.89 -22.93 -16.30
C THR A 138 -4.52 -21.55 -16.33
N LEU A 139 -4.20 -20.77 -17.36
CA LEU A 139 -4.73 -19.41 -17.52
C LEU A 139 -6.27 -19.36 -17.67
N PRO A 140 -6.94 -20.29 -18.41
CA PRO A 140 -8.40 -20.30 -18.51
C PRO A 140 -9.09 -20.45 -17.15
N GLU A 141 -8.58 -21.33 -16.29
CA GLU A 141 -9.13 -21.55 -14.95
C GLU A 141 -8.85 -20.35 -14.01
N GLN A 142 -7.68 -19.72 -14.12
CA GLN A 142 -7.35 -18.52 -13.35
C GLN A 142 -8.27 -17.34 -13.72
N ILE A 143 -8.53 -17.16 -15.01
CA ILE A 143 -9.42 -16.09 -15.50
C ILE A 143 -10.87 -16.37 -15.10
N ALA A 144 -11.37 -17.60 -15.28
CA ALA A 144 -12.72 -17.97 -14.87
C ALA A 144 -12.99 -17.72 -13.38
N ARG A 145 -11.98 -17.92 -12.51
CA ARG A 145 -12.11 -17.65 -11.07
C ARG A 145 -12.25 -16.16 -10.74
N ARG A 146 -11.76 -15.25 -11.60
CA ARG A 146 -11.85 -13.79 -11.39
C ARG A 146 -13.21 -13.22 -11.76
N PHE A 147 -13.93 -13.88 -12.66
CA PHE A 147 -15.27 -13.49 -13.04
C PHE A 147 -16.24 -14.49 -12.42
N GLN A 148 -16.73 -14.25 -11.20
CA GLN A 148 -17.93 -14.97 -10.78
C GLN A 148 -19.14 -14.28 -11.45
N PRO A 149 -19.94 -14.98 -12.29
CA PRO A 149 -20.15 -16.44 -12.33
C PRO A 149 -19.73 -17.14 -13.66
N ALA A 150 -18.54 -16.89 -14.20
CA ALA A 150 -18.03 -17.54 -15.41
C ALA A 150 -17.44 -18.93 -15.14
N ARG A 151 -17.78 -19.92 -15.98
CA ARG A 151 -17.22 -21.28 -15.96
C ARG A 151 -16.00 -21.37 -16.89
N THR A 152 -14.97 -22.15 -16.51
CA THR A 152 -13.75 -22.37 -17.32
C THR A 152 -14.04 -22.74 -18.78
N ALA A 153 -15.06 -23.57 -19.02
CA ALA A 153 -15.49 -23.98 -20.35
C ALA A 153 -15.96 -22.81 -21.25
N SER A 154 -16.36 -21.68 -20.66
CA SER A 154 -16.79 -20.48 -21.38
C SER A 154 -15.61 -19.55 -21.73
N VAL A 155 -14.46 -19.69 -21.07
CA VAL A 155 -13.31 -18.79 -21.22
C VAL A 155 -12.30 -19.31 -22.23
N ALA A 156 -12.16 -20.64 -22.37
CA ALA A 156 -11.29 -21.27 -23.35
C ALA A 156 -11.48 -20.77 -24.81
N PRO A 157 -12.72 -20.75 -25.38
CA PRO A 157 -12.91 -20.28 -26.76
C PRO A 157 -12.62 -18.78 -26.96
N LEU A 158 -12.71 -17.97 -25.90
CA LEU A 158 -12.31 -16.56 -25.94
C LEU A 158 -10.79 -16.41 -26.00
N LEU A 159 -10.05 -17.24 -25.27
CA LEU A 159 -8.59 -17.25 -25.29
C LEU A 159 -8.05 -17.79 -26.62
N ASP A 160 -8.71 -18.78 -27.23
CA ASP A 160 -8.41 -19.22 -28.60
C ASP A 160 -8.58 -18.09 -29.61
N SER A 161 -9.70 -17.35 -29.50
CA SER A 161 -9.98 -16.22 -30.38
C SER A 161 -8.94 -15.11 -30.21
N LEU A 162 -8.55 -14.79 -28.96
CA LEU A 162 -7.51 -13.82 -28.65
C LEU A 162 -6.14 -14.26 -29.18
N ALA A 163 -5.83 -15.55 -29.10
CA ALA A 163 -4.59 -16.07 -29.66
C ALA A 163 -4.58 -16.00 -31.19
N ALA A 164 -5.70 -16.28 -31.85
CA ALA A 164 -5.83 -16.18 -33.30
C ALA A 164 -5.62 -14.75 -33.83
N ILE A 165 -5.98 -13.73 -33.03
CA ILE A 165 -5.74 -12.31 -33.36
C ILE A 165 -4.43 -11.75 -32.79
N GLY A 166 -3.55 -12.62 -32.27
CA GLY A 166 -2.22 -12.28 -31.76
C GLY A 166 -2.22 -11.53 -30.42
N GLN A 167 -3.35 -11.51 -29.71
CA GLN A 167 -3.53 -10.85 -28.41
C GLN A 167 -3.30 -11.80 -27.22
N ALA A 168 -3.03 -13.07 -27.48
CA ALA A 168 -2.58 -14.06 -26.51
C ALA A 168 -1.64 -15.05 -27.20
N GLN A 169 -0.73 -15.69 -26.47
CA GLN A 169 0.15 -16.72 -27.02
C GLN A 169 -0.24 -18.09 -26.49
N VAL A 170 -0.45 -19.06 -27.38
CA VAL A 170 -0.56 -20.48 -26.98
C VAL A 170 0.86 -21.04 -26.91
N THR A 171 1.23 -21.50 -25.73
CA THR A 171 2.49 -22.25 -25.50
C THR A 171 2.34 -23.69 -26.01
N ASP A 172 3.47 -24.32 -26.36
CA ASP A 172 3.51 -25.68 -26.94
C ASP A 172 2.83 -26.75 -26.07
N ASP A 173 2.70 -26.52 -24.76
CA ASP A 173 1.99 -27.39 -23.80
C ASP A 173 0.46 -27.18 -23.77
N GLY A 174 -0.11 -26.42 -24.71
CA GLY A 174 -1.56 -26.15 -24.79
C GLY A 174 -2.08 -25.15 -23.74
N ARG A 175 -1.20 -24.38 -23.10
CA ARG A 175 -1.57 -23.30 -22.16
C ARG A 175 -1.51 -21.94 -22.85
N TYR A 176 -2.26 -20.98 -22.33
CA TYR A 176 -2.24 -19.60 -22.80
C TYR A 176 -1.33 -18.76 -21.89
N ALA A 177 -0.54 -17.89 -22.52
CA ALA A 177 0.22 -16.82 -21.90
C ALA A 177 -0.32 -15.47 -22.40
N ALA A 178 -0.30 -14.48 -21.52
CA ALA A 178 -0.66 -13.10 -21.85
C ALA A 178 0.57 -12.32 -22.32
#